data_AF-A0A3B9YP91-F1
#
_entry.id   AF-A0A3B9YP91-F1
#
_cell.length_a   1.000
_cell.length_b   1.000
_cell.length_c   1.000
_cell.angle_alpha   90.00
_cell.angle_beta   90.00
_cell.angle_gamma   90.00
#
_symmetry.space_group_name_H-M   'P 1'
#
loop_
_entity.id
_entity.type
_entity.pdbx_description
1 polymer ?
#
loop_
_entity_poly.entity_id
_entity_poly.type
_entity_poly.pdbx_seq_one_letter_code
_entity_poly.pdbx_strand_id
1 'polypeptide(L)' 'AGMAGTVDKTAAATAQVAAFFGTAEPAHFSVSGTTVSYSGPSEWSFRRFILHLASLCVAAGGVDGFVIGSE' A
#
# COMPACT_ATOMS: atom_id res chain seq x y z
N ALA A 1 10.37 15.93 20.26
CA ALA A 1 9.46 16.63 19.34
C ALA A 1 10.20 17.76 18.64
N GLY A 2 10.03 17.90 17.33
CA GLY A 2 10.60 19.00 16.55
C GLY A 2 9.51 19.95 16.08
N MET A 3 9.55 21.19 16.58
CA MET A 3 8.56 22.28 16.40
C MET A 3 7.30 22.17 17.27
N ALA A 4 6.94 23.28 17.93
CA ALA A 4 5.76 23.36 18.79
C ALA A 4 4.48 23.23 17.94
N GLY A 5 3.51 22.45 18.44
CA GLY A 5 2.25 22.17 17.74
C GLY A 5 2.31 21.02 16.73
N THR A 6 3.48 20.40 16.53
CA THR A 6 3.61 19.21 15.67
C THR A 6 3.54 17.92 16.47
N VAL A 7 3.23 16.84 15.77
CA VAL A 7 3.32 15.46 16.30
C VAL A 7 4.72 14.85 16.09
N ASP A 8 5.70 15.64 15.62
CA ASP A 8 7.03 15.12 15.28
C ASP A 8 7.67 14.40 16.48
N LYS A 9 8.28 13.24 16.22
CA LYS A 9 8.91 12.37 17.23
C LYS A 9 7.95 11.99 18.38
N THR A 10 6.66 11.79 18.10
CA THR A 10 5.66 11.31 19.08
C THR A 10 4.98 10.03 18.61
N ALA A 11 4.33 9.32 19.54
CA ALA A 11 3.50 8.15 19.22
C ALA A 11 2.33 8.46 18.27
N ALA A 12 1.83 9.70 18.27
CA ALA A 12 0.77 10.12 17.36
C ALA A 12 1.25 10.12 15.90
N ALA A 13 2.48 10.57 15.63
CA ALA A 13 3.05 10.48 14.28
C ALA A 13 3.20 9.02 13.83
N THR A 14 3.63 8.12 14.73
CA THR A 14 3.70 6.68 14.43
C THR A 14 2.32 6.11 14.06
N ALA A 15 1.28 6.48 14.80
CA ALA A 15 -0.08 6.02 14.50
C ALA A 15 -0.59 6.53 13.14
N GLN A 16 -0.29 7.79 12.79
CA GLN A 16 -0.64 8.37 11.49
C GLN A 16 0.06 7.64 10.34
N VAL A 17 1.37 7.37 10.49
CA VAL A 17 2.15 6.60 9.50
C VAL A 17 1.60 5.18 9.36
N ALA A 18 1.30 4.50 10.47
CA ALA A 18 0.72 3.16 10.44
C ALA A 18 -0.63 3.12 9.71
N ALA A 19 -1.50 4.12 9.96
CA ALA A 19 -2.78 4.24 9.27
C ALA A 19 -2.61 4.49 7.76
N PHE A 20 -1.64 5.32 7.35
CA PHE A 20 -1.33 5.57 5.94
C PHE A 20 -0.85 4.31 5.20
N PHE A 21 0.09 3.56 5.80
CA PHE A 21 0.58 2.32 5.20
C PHE A 21 -0.49 1.22 5.19
N GLY A 22 -1.34 1.17 6.22
CA GLY A 22 -2.39 0.17 6.36
C GLY A 22 -1.86 -1.24 6.67
N THR A 23 -2.76 -2.20 6.51
CA THR A 23 -2.58 -3.59 6.96
C THR A 23 -2.78 -4.62 5.84
N ALA A 24 -2.98 -4.19 4.60
CA ALA A 24 -3.07 -5.09 3.46
C ALA A 24 -1.83 -5.99 3.32
N GLU A 25 -2.01 -7.26 2.98
CA GLU A 25 -0.94 -8.24 2.81
C GLU A 25 -0.99 -8.83 1.39
N PRO A 26 0.12 -9.37 0.86
CA PRO A 26 0.13 -10.02 -0.45
C PRO A 26 -0.90 -11.13 -0.59
N ALA A 27 -1.14 -11.90 0.49
CA ALA A 27 -2.11 -12.98 0.51
C ALA A 27 -3.57 -12.53 0.32
N HIS A 28 -3.87 -11.23 0.49
CA HIS A 28 -5.19 -10.68 0.21
C HIS A 28 -5.49 -10.52 -1.29
N PHE A 29 -4.50 -10.70 -2.16
CA PHE A 29 -4.65 -10.54 -3.60
C PHE A 29 -4.63 -11.89 -4.32
N SER A 30 -5.53 -12.05 -5.27
CA SER A 30 -5.56 -13.19 -6.18
C SER A 30 -5.62 -12.71 -7.63
N VAL A 31 -4.83 -13.33 -8.50
CA VAL A 31 -4.80 -13.03 -9.93
C VAL A 31 -5.39 -14.21 -10.70
N SER A 32 -6.38 -13.93 -11.56
CA SER A 32 -7.00 -14.91 -12.44
C SER A 32 -7.09 -14.34 -13.85
N GLY A 33 -6.23 -14.82 -14.75
CA GLY A 33 -6.05 -14.21 -16.07
C GLY A 33 -5.61 -12.76 -15.92
N THR A 34 -6.39 -11.83 -16.49
CA THR A 34 -6.17 -10.38 -16.42
C THR A 34 -6.91 -9.70 -15.26
N THR A 35 -7.60 -10.47 -14.41
CA THR A 35 -8.39 -9.92 -13.30
C THR A 35 -7.66 -10.07 -11.97
N VAL A 36 -7.62 -8.98 -11.21
CA VAL A 36 -7.09 -8.94 -9.84
C VAL A 36 -8.26 -8.77 -8.87
N SER A 37 -8.36 -9.64 -7.88
CA SER A 37 -9.33 -9.54 -6.79
C SER A 37 -8.63 -9.33 -5.45
N TYR A 38 -9.31 -8.65 -4.54
CA TYR A 38 -8.81 -8.31 -3.20
C TYR A 38 -9.83 -8.71 -2.13
N SER A 39 -9.37 -9.44 -1.10
CA SER A 39 -10.20 -9.97 -0.01
C SER A 39 -9.75 -9.52 1.39
N GLY A 40 -8.82 -8.57 1.46
CA GLY A 40 -8.31 -8.05 2.73
C GLY A 40 -9.18 -6.94 3.34
N PRO A 41 -8.66 -6.25 4.38
CA PRO A 41 -9.36 -5.13 5.03
C PRO A 41 -9.84 -4.07 4.04
N SER A 42 -11.04 -3.53 4.28
CA SER A 42 -11.60 -2.43 3.50
C SER A 42 -10.93 -1.09 3.87
N GLU A 43 -9.69 -0.91 3.42
CA GLU A 43 -8.86 0.25 3.70
C GLU A 43 -8.42 0.96 2.41
N TRP A 44 -8.23 2.28 2.47
CA TRP A 44 -7.59 3.05 1.41
C TRP A 44 -6.18 3.40 1.86
N SER A 45 -5.26 2.45 1.66
CA SER A 45 -3.90 2.50 2.20
C SER A 45 -2.87 2.40 1.10
N PHE A 46 -1.68 2.95 1.36
CA PHE A 46 -0.58 2.94 0.41
C PHE A 46 -0.14 1.50 0.07
N ARG A 47 -0.06 0.60 1.07
CA ARG A 47 0.33 -0.79 0.82
C ARG A 47 -0.68 -1.53 -0.06
N ARG A 48 -1.99 -1.31 0.15
CA ARG A 48 -3.04 -1.89 -0.70
C ARG A 48 -2.89 -1.42 -2.15
N PHE A 49 -2.64 -0.12 -2.36
CA PHE A 49 -2.44 0.43 -3.69
C PHE A 49 -1.26 -0.20 -4.42
N ILE A 50 -0.08 -0.25 -3.78
CA ILE A 50 1.13 -0.81 -4.40
C ILE A 50 1.00 -2.30 -4.70
N LEU A 51 0.43 -3.10 -3.78
CA LEU A 51 0.23 -4.53 -4.01
C LEU A 51 -0.79 -4.81 -5.14
N HIS A 52 -1.81 -3.96 -5.28
CA HIS A 52 -2.75 -4.06 -6.39
C HIS A 52 -2.05 -3.81 -7.74
N LEU A 53 -1.25 -2.75 -7.84
CA LEU A 53 -0.48 -2.45 -9.05
C LEU A 53 0.52 -3.57 -9.38
N ALA A 54 1.23 -4.09 -8.37
CA ALA A 54 2.13 -5.24 -8.55
C ALA A 54 1.37 -6.47 -9.08
N SER A 55 0.16 -6.71 -8.57
CA SER A 55 -0.69 -7.81 -9.04
C SER A 55 -1.14 -7.61 -10.50
N LEU A 56 -1.40 -6.37 -10.92
CA LEU A 56 -1.72 -6.04 -12.32
C LEU A 56 -0.51 -6.27 -13.24
N CYS A 57 0.70 -5.94 -12.79
CA CYS A 57 1.92 -6.22 -13.53
C CYS A 57 2.10 -7.74 -13.76
N VAL A 58 1.81 -8.56 -12.75
CA VAL A 58 1.80 -10.03 -12.90
C VAL A 58 0.70 -10.46 -13.89
N ALA A 59 -0.51 -9.93 -13.75
CA ALA A 59 -1.64 -10.24 -14.62
C ALA A 59 -1.39 -9.87 -16.11
N ALA A 60 -0.55 -8.88 -16.36
CA ALA A 60 -0.15 -8.44 -17.70
C ALA A 60 0.91 -9.35 -18.36
N GLY A 61 1.38 -10.41 -17.68
CA GLY A 61 2.45 -11.29 -18.16
C GLY A 61 3.83 -10.98 -17.57
N GLY A 62 3.90 -10.09 -16.57
CA GLY A 62 5.13 -9.67 -15.93
C GLY A 62 5.75 -8.43 -16.59
N VAL A 63 6.52 -7.69 -15.79
CA VAL A 63 7.29 -6.51 -16.19
C VAL A 63 8.63 -6.54 -15.45
N ASP A 64 9.67 -5.91 -16.01
CA ASP A 64 10.97 -5.77 -15.33
C ASP A 64 10.90 -4.86 -14.09
N GLY A 65 9.92 -3.94 -14.06
CA GLY A 65 9.64 -3.06 -12.93
C GLY A 65 8.44 -2.15 -13.17
N PHE A 66 7.95 -1.51 -12.11
CA PHE A 66 6.90 -0.51 -12.18
C PHE A 66 7.19 0.65 -11.22
N VAL A 67 6.63 1.83 -11.52
CA VAL A 67 6.81 3.03 -10.71
C VAL A 67 5.88 2.99 -9.50
N ILE A 68 6.44 3.17 -8.30
CA ILE A 68 5.68 3.14 -7.03
C ILE A 68 5.23 4.52 -6.55
N GLY A 69 5.71 5.59 -7.18
CA GLY A 69 5.41 6.97 -6.82
C GLY A 69 6.31 7.95 -7.58
N SER A 70 5.93 9.22 -7.53
CA SER A 70 6.69 10.35 -8.05
C SER A 70 6.61 11.46 -7.03
N GLU A 71 7.77 11.97 -6.60
CA GLU A 71 7.99 13.06 -5.62
C GLU A 71 7.03 13.12 -4.41
#